data_AF-A0AA51X8S1-F1
#
_entry.id   AF-A0AA51X8S1-F1
#
_cell.length_a   1.000
_cell.length_b   1.000
_cell.length_c   1.000
_cell.angle_alpha   90.00
_cell.angle_beta   90.00
_cell.angle_gamma   90.00
#
_symmetry.space_group_name_H-M   'P 1'
#
loop_
_entity.id
_entity.type
_entity.pdbx_description
1 polymer ?
#
loop_
_entity_poly.entity_id
_entity_poly.type
_entity_poly.pdbx_seq_one_letter_code
_entity_poly.pdbx_strand_id
1 'polypeptide(L)'
;MKVFSIILVAVIGMVLYGAYLERQNPGQWEIVGKNFVKTESLAVLAKDSFKVFSQEPVKLMALSAAESERIVYRWVDEYGTPHVSYQRPENVPNVKEIRLGDMDFKVQKSLTEQEKQQLLGQPKQ
;
A
#
# COMPACT_ATOMS: atom_id res chain seq x y z
N MET A 1 -27.84 -5.71 33.62
CA MET A 1 -27.17 -4.40 33.80
C MET A 1 -25.65 -4.48 33.78
N LYS A 2 -24.98 -5.28 34.63
CA LYS A 2 -23.50 -5.29 34.76
C LYS A 2 -22.74 -5.54 33.44
N VAL A 3 -23.21 -6.47 32.59
CA VAL A 3 -22.58 -6.78 31.30
C VAL A 3 -22.65 -5.61 30.31
N PHE A 4 -23.77 -4.88 30.29
CA PHE A 4 -23.96 -3.73 29.40
C PHE A 4 -23.01 -2.57 29.76
N SER A 5 -22.78 -2.35 31.05
CA SER A 5 -21.82 -1.35 31.54
C SER A 5 -20.38 -1.70 31.17
N ILE A 6 -20.00 -2.98 31.20
CA ILE A 6 -18.66 -3.43 30.80
C ILE A 6 -18.43 -3.23 29.30
N ILE A 7 -19.42 -3.59 28.48
CA ILE A 7 -19.36 -3.38 27.03
C ILE A 7 -19.24 -1.89 26.71
N LEU A 8 -20.02 -1.04 27.38
CA LEU A 8 -19.98 0.41 27.18
C LEU A 8 -18.60 1.00 27.52
N VAL A 9 -18.02 0.60 28.65
CA VAL A 9 -16.67 1.06 29.06
C VAL A 9 -15.61 0.58 28.07
N ALA A 10 -15.69 -0.65 27.59
CA ALA A 10 -14.78 -1.18 26.58
C ALA A 10 -14.87 -0.39 25.26
N VAL A 11 -16.09 -0.05 24.81
CA VAL A 11 -16.30 0.76 23.60
C VAL A 11 -15.75 2.17 23.78
N ILE A 12 -16.01 2.83 24.91
CA ILE A 12 -15.46 4.17 25.19
C ILE A 12 -13.93 4.13 25.21
N GLY A 13 -13.34 3.13 25.87
CA GLY A 13 -11.88 2.95 25.89
C GLY A 13 -11.29 2.77 24.50
N MET A 14 -11.95 1.98 23.65
CA MET A 14 -11.54 1.77 22.25
C MET A 14 -11.61 3.06 21.43
N VAL A 15 -12.66 3.87 21.58
CA VAL A 15 -12.80 5.15 20.88
C VAL A 15 -11.74 6.15 21.34
N LEU A 16 -11.51 6.27 22.64
CA LEU A 16 -10.49 7.16 23.20
C LEU A 16 -9.08 6.75 22.74
N TYR A 17 -8.79 5.44 22.69
CA TYR A 17 -7.53 4.93 22.18
C TYR A 17 -7.36 5.20 20.68
N GLY A 18 -8.41 5.01 19.89
CA GLY A 18 -8.42 5.35 18.46
C GLY A 18 -8.18 6.86 18.22
N ALA A 19 -8.82 7.73 19.00
CA ALA A 19 -8.64 9.18 18.92
C ALA A 19 -7.22 9.61 19.34
N TYR A 20 -6.63 8.94 20.32
CA TYR A 20 -5.24 9.14 20.72
C TYR A 20 -4.27 8.78 19.58
N LEU A 21 -4.49 7.63 18.92
CA LEU A 21 -3.66 7.19 17.79
C LEU A 21 -3.77 8.14 16.59
N GLU A 22 -4.98 8.60 16.26
CA GLU A 22 -5.20 9.58 15.19
C GLU A 22 -4.50 10.92 15.48
N ARG A 23 -4.40 11.30 16.76
CA ARG A 23 -3.65 12.50 17.16
C ARG A 23 -2.14 12.34 16.97
N GLN A 24 -1.60 11.13 17.14
CA GLN A 24 -0.18 10.87 16.94
C GLN A 24 0.19 10.69 15.47
N ASN A 25 -0.65 9.97 14.72
CA ASN A 25 -0.45 9.65 13.32
C ASN A 25 -1.72 10.00 12.54
N PRO A 26 -1.91 11.28 12.19
CA PRO A 26 -3.12 11.72 11.50
C PRO A 26 -3.25 11.12 10.10
N GLY A 27 -4.47 10.79 9.70
CA GLY A 27 -4.80 10.29 8.37
C GLY A 27 -4.51 8.80 8.14
N GLN A 28 -4.05 8.06 9.16
CA GLN A 28 -3.79 6.62 9.03
C GLN A 28 -5.07 5.84 8.74
N TRP A 29 -6.16 6.13 9.45
CA TRP A 29 -7.47 5.50 9.20
C TRP A 29 -8.05 5.82 7.83
N GLU A 30 -7.76 7.02 7.30
CA GLU A 30 -8.14 7.40 5.94
C GLU A 30 -7.39 6.54 4.90
N ILE A 31 -6.10 6.29 5.11
CA ILE A 31 -5.28 5.42 4.25
C ILE A 31 -5.77 3.97 4.34
N VAL A 32 -6.09 3.46 5.54
CA VAL A 32 -6.69 2.14 5.75
C VAL A 32 -7.98 2.01 4.95
N GLY A 33 -8.87 3.01 5.03
CA GLY A 33 -10.12 3.04 4.27
C GLY A 33 -9.89 3.05 2.77
N LYS A 34 -8.96 3.87 2.28
CA LYS A 34 -8.57 3.93 0.86
C LYS A 34 -8.00 2.61 0.36
N ASN A 35 -7.15 1.95 1.14
CA ASN A 35 -6.60 0.64 0.81
C ASN A 35 -7.71 -0.41 0.75
N PHE A 36 -8.65 -0.41 1.70
CA PHE A 36 -9.78 -1.34 1.68
C PHE A 36 -10.68 -1.13 0.45
N VAL A 37 -11.07 0.11 0.14
CA VAL A 37 -11.88 0.41 -1.07
C VAL A 37 -11.16 -0.01 -2.35
N LYS A 38 -9.83 0.15 -2.40
CA LYS A 38 -9.04 -0.20 -3.58
C LYS A 38 -8.81 -1.71 -3.76
N THR A 39 -8.77 -2.45 -2.65
CA THR A 39 -8.40 -3.86 -2.65
C THR A 39 -9.59 -4.79 -2.43
N GLU A 40 -10.68 -4.29 -1.87
CA GLU A 40 -11.85 -5.02 -1.40
C GLU A 40 -11.50 -6.23 -0.50
N SER A 41 -10.30 -6.22 0.11
CA SER A 41 -9.75 -7.35 0.85
C SER A 41 -9.83 -7.13 2.35
N LEU A 42 -10.57 -8.00 3.03
CA LEU A 42 -10.65 -8.02 4.50
C LEU A 42 -9.31 -8.32 5.16
N ALA A 43 -8.45 -9.11 4.50
CA ALA A 43 -7.11 -9.38 5.00
C ALA A 43 -6.23 -8.12 4.99
N VAL A 44 -6.34 -7.29 3.94
CA VAL A 44 -5.66 -5.99 3.86
C VAL A 44 -6.19 -5.05 4.94
N LEU A 45 -7.51 -4.97 5.11
CA LEU A 45 -8.14 -4.15 6.15
C LEU A 45 -7.64 -4.52 7.56
N ALA A 46 -7.63 -5.82 7.88
CA ALA A 46 -7.18 -6.31 9.18
C ALA A 46 -5.69 -6.01 9.43
N LYS A 47 -4.84 -6.27 8.42
CA LYS A 47 -3.39 -5.99 8.50
C LYS A 47 -3.10 -4.50 8.69
N ASP A 48 -3.76 -3.64 7.91
CA ASP A 48 -3.53 -2.19 7.99
C ASP A 48 -4.12 -1.60 9.28
N SER A 49 -5.27 -2.08 9.75
CA SER A 49 -5.81 -1.69 11.06
C SER A 49 -4.87 -2.09 12.21
N PHE A 50 -4.27 -3.29 12.13
CA PHE A 50 -3.29 -3.73 13.12
C PHE A 50 -2.06 -2.80 13.14
N LYS A 51 -1.57 -2.37 11.98
CA LYS A 51 -0.48 -1.38 11.89
C LYS A 51 -0.83 -0.06 12.56
N VAL A 52 -2.06 0.44 12.38
CA VAL A 52 -2.49 1.66 13.08
C VAL A 52 -2.45 1.47 14.60
N PHE A 53 -2.91 0.32 15.10
CA PHE A 53 -2.85 0.01 16.52
C PHE A 53 -1.43 -0.23 17.05
N SER A 54 -0.51 -0.76 16.23
CA SER A 54 0.90 -0.92 16.57
C SER A 54 1.75 0.32 16.32
N GLN A 55 1.12 1.43 15.91
CA GLN A 55 1.77 2.70 15.56
C GLN A 55 2.76 2.59 14.39
N GLU A 56 2.62 1.56 13.56
CA GLU A 56 3.37 1.44 12.31
C GLU A 56 2.69 2.27 11.21
N PRO A 57 3.47 2.99 10.37
CA PRO A 57 2.90 3.76 9.28
C PRO A 57 2.27 2.84 8.23
N VAL A 58 0.99 3.07 7.94
CA VAL A 58 0.28 2.46 6.81
C VAL A 58 0.65 3.22 5.54
N LYS A 59 1.04 2.47 4.52
CA LYS A 59 1.34 3.01 3.19
C LYS A 59 0.11 2.87 2.30
N LEU A 60 -0.15 3.89 1.48
CA LEU A 60 -1.18 3.81 0.45
C LEU A 60 -0.78 2.75 -0.58
N MET A 61 -1.65 1.78 -0.82
CA MET A 61 -1.39 0.75 -1.82
C MET A 61 -1.54 1.33 -3.23
N ALA A 62 -0.51 1.13 -4.04
CA ALA A 62 -0.51 1.57 -5.44
C ALA A 62 -1.32 0.65 -6.36
N LEU A 63 -1.57 -0.59 -5.96
CA LEU A 63 -2.22 -1.63 -6.76
C LEU A 63 -3.47 -2.19 -6.08
N SER A 64 -4.36 -2.82 -6.85
CA SER A 64 -5.49 -3.61 -6.32
C SER A 64 -4.99 -4.86 -5.59
N ALA A 65 -5.82 -5.58 -4.82
CA ALA A 65 -5.38 -6.82 -4.16
C ALA A 65 -4.88 -7.85 -5.18
N ALA A 66 -5.67 -8.09 -6.23
CA ALA A 66 -5.34 -9.03 -7.29
C ALA A 66 -4.01 -8.68 -7.97
N GLU A 67 -3.73 -7.39 -8.19
CA GLU A 67 -2.45 -6.97 -8.77
C GLU A 67 -1.31 -6.95 -7.76
N SER A 68 -1.59 -6.64 -6.49
CA SER A 68 -0.59 -6.65 -5.40
C SER A 68 -0.08 -8.07 -5.13
N GLU A 69 -0.94 -9.07 -5.28
CA GLU A 69 -0.61 -10.47 -5.14
C GLU A 69 0.12 -11.05 -6.36
N ARG A 70 0.15 -10.35 -7.50
CA ARG A 70 0.90 -10.83 -8.67
C ARG A 70 2.38 -10.92 -8.36
N ILE A 71 2.97 -12.02 -8.80
CA ILE A 71 4.40 -12.29 -8.69
C ILE A 71 5.06 -11.98 -10.02
N VAL A 72 6.17 -11.27 -9.94
CA VAL A 72 7.08 -11.03 -11.06
C VAL A 72 8.41 -11.71 -10.75
N TYR A 73 8.88 -12.51 -11.68
CA TYR A 73 10.16 -13.20 -11.62
C TYR A 73 11.20 -12.34 -12.31
N ARG A 74 12.28 -12.01 -11.59
CA ARG A 74 13.44 -11.30 -12.14
C ARG A 74 14.68 -12.17 -12.02
N TRP A 75 15.46 -12.25 -13.07
CA TRP A 75 16.75 -12.95 -13.05
C TRP A 75 17.76 -12.23 -13.92
N VAL A 76 19.02 -12.63 -13.79
CA VAL A 76 20.12 -12.20 -14.65
C VAL A 76 20.63 -13.44 -15.38
N ASP A 77 20.80 -13.36 -16.70
CA ASP A 77 21.34 -14.46 -17.49
C ASP A 77 22.86 -14.58 -17.38
N GLU A 78 23.43 -15.59 -18.04
CA GLU A 78 24.88 -15.87 -18.03
C GLU A 78 25.71 -14.72 -18.64
N TYR A 79 25.08 -13.85 -19.42
CA TYR A 79 25.71 -12.69 -20.06
C TYR A 79 25.55 -11.40 -19.23
N GLY A 80 24.96 -11.48 -18.04
CA GLY A 80 24.71 -10.32 -17.18
C GLY A 80 23.48 -9.49 -17.57
N THR A 81 22.63 -9.97 -18.49
CA THR A 81 21.44 -9.25 -18.93
C THR A 81 20.27 -9.48 -17.98
N PRO A 82 19.61 -8.42 -17.49
CA PRO A 82 18.45 -8.54 -16.61
C PRO A 82 17.17 -8.88 -17.41
N HIS A 83 16.42 -9.86 -16.91
CA HIS A 83 15.15 -10.31 -17.49
C HIS A 83 14.02 -10.26 -16.46
N VAL A 84 12.79 -10.09 -16.96
CA VAL A 84 11.57 -10.00 -16.15
C VAL A 84 10.44 -10.79 -16.82
N SER A 85 9.72 -11.61 -16.06
CA SER A 85 8.56 -12.37 -16.54
C SER A 85 7.50 -12.54 -15.45
N TYR A 86 6.24 -12.70 -15.87
CA TYR A 86 5.14 -13.12 -14.98
C TYR A 86 5.07 -14.64 -14.79
N GLN A 87 5.76 -15.40 -15.64
CA GLN A 87 5.91 -16.85 -15.52
C GLN A 87 7.31 -17.17 -14.99
N ARG A 88 7.39 -18.17 -14.11
CA ARG A 88 8.67 -18.62 -13.57
C ARG A 88 9.50 -19.22 -14.71
N PRO A 89 10.72 -18.72 -14.97
CA PRO A 89 11.58 -19.30 -15.98
C PRO A 89 12.07 -20.68 -15.55
N GLU A 90 12.10 -21.63 -16.48
CA GLU A 90 12.64 -22.96 -16.25
C GLU A 90 14.18 -22.92 -16.35
N ASN A 91 14.86 -23.75 -15.56
CA ASN A 91 16.32 -23.94 -15.60
C ASN A 91 17.18 -22.71 -15.26
N VAL A 92 16.61 -21.68 -14.61
CA VAL A 92 17.38 -20.53 -14.12
C VAL A 92 17.63 -20.67 -12.61
N PRO A 93 18.88 -20.77 -12.14
CA PRO A 93 19.18 -20.95 -10.71
C PRO A 93 18.99 -19.66 -9.88
N ASN A 94 19.08 -18.48 -10.51
CA ASN A 94 19.10 -17.18 -9.84
C ASN A 94 17.81 -16.37 -10.07
N VAL A 95 16.65 -16.97 -9.77
CA VAL A 95 15.35 -16.29 -9.91
C VAL A 95 14.96 -15.62 -8.61
N LYS A 96 14.70 -14.31 -8.67
CA LYS A 96 14.12 -13.53 -7.59
C LYS A 96 12.62 -13.37 -7.82
N GLU A 97 11.83 -13.84 -6.87
CA GLU A 97 10.39 -13.60 -6.83
C GLU A 97 10.11 -12.24 -6.17
N ILE A 98 9.34 -11.40 -6.86
CA ILE A 98 8.96 -10.07 -6.40
C ILE A 98 7.44 -10.01 -6.43
N ARG A 99 6.81 -9.88 -5.26
CA ARG A 99 5.39 -9.55 -5.20
C ARG A 99 5.24 -8.08 -5.53
N LEU A 100 4.34 -7.76 -6.45
CA LEU A 100 4.14 -6.38 -6.86
C LEU A 100 3.73 -5.50 -5.67
N GLY A 101 2.91 -6.01 -4.74
CA GLY A 101 2.50 -5.29 -3.54
C GLY A 101 3.64 -4.88 -2.58
N ASP A 102 4.80 -5.54 -2.66
CA ASP A 102 5.98 -5.23 -1.84
C ASP A 102 6.91 -4.21 -2.53
N MET A 103 6.64 -3.84 -3.78
CA MET A 103 7.40 -2.83 -4.48
C MET A 103 7.03 -1.43 -3.96
N ASP A 104 8.06 -0.64 -3.64
CA ASP A 104 7.89 0.77 -3.27
C ASP A 104 7.58 1.58 -4.54
N PHE A 105 6.32 1.57 -4.96
CA PHE A 105 5.85 2.44 -6.03
C PHE A 105 5.83 3.87 -5.51
N LYS A 106 6.89 4.63 -5.82
CA LYS A 106 6.80 6.09 -5.82
C LYS A 106 5.82 6.46 -6.93
N VAL A 107 4.55 6.64 -6.57
CA VAL A 107 3.57 7.26 -7.46
C VAL A 107 4.07 8.70 -7.64
N GLN A 108 4.89 8.93 -8.67
CA GLN A 108 5.15 10.27 -9.15
C GLN A 108 3.78 10.79 -9.55
N LYS A 109 3.23 11.72 -8.76
CA LYS A 109 2.05 12.48 -9.19
C LYS A 109 2.38 12.99 -10.58
N SER A 110 1.57 12.60 -11.56
CA SER A 110 1.64 13.13 -12.91
C SER A 110 1.73 14.65 -12.77
N LEU A 111 2.72 15.26 -13.42
CA LEU A 111 2.81 16.71 -13.50
C LEU A 111 1.43 17.23 -13.93
N THR A 112 0.89 18.17 -13.18
CA THR A 112 -0.34 18.86 -13.55
C THR A 112 -0.16 19.50 -14.93
N GLU A 113 -1.25 19.70 -15.68
CA GLU A 113 -1.15 20.32 -17.02
C GLU A 113 -0.47 21.70 -16.97
N GLN A 114 -0.57 22.42 -15.85
CA GLN A 114 0.15 23.67 -15.60
C GLN A 114 1.67 23.44 -15.44
N GLU A 115 2.08 22.42 -14.69
CA GLU A 115 3.50 22.04 -14.54
C GLU A 115 4.10 21.51 -15.86
N LYS A 116 3.30 20.79 -16.66
CA LYS A 116 3.70 20.36 -18.00
C LYS A 116 3.93 21.54 -18.93
N GLN A 117 3.05 22.54 -18.93
CA GLN A 117 3.19 23.74 -19.78
C GLN A 117 4.40 24.59 -19.41
N GLN A 118 4.77 24.64 -18.12
CA GLN A 118 5.98 25.35 -17.68
C GLN A 118 7.27 24.63 -18.08
N LEU A 119 7.28 23.29 -18.03
CA LEU A 119 8.46 22.48 -18.36
C LEU A 119 8.67 22.29 -19.86
N LEU A 120 7.61 22.19 -20.64
CA LEU A 120 7.70 21.97 -22.09
C LEU A 120 8.01 23.25 -22.87
N GLY A 121 7.92 24.42 -22.22
CA GLY A 121 7.97 25.72 -22.87
C GLY A 121 6.79 25.88 -23.85
N GLN A 122 6.23 27.07 -23.96
CA GLN A 122 5.17 27.30 -24.94
C GLN A 122 5.66 26.85 -26.33
N PRO A 123 4.86 26.09 -27.11
CA PRO A 123 5.17 25.92 -28.51
C PRO A 123 5.24 27.31 -29.11
N LYS A 124 6.42 27.69 -29.63
CA LYS A 124 6.58 28.93 -30.38
C LYS A 124 5.56 28.89 -31.52
N GLN A 125 4.59 29.82 -31.48
CA GLN A 125 3.76 30.18 -32.62
C GLN A 125 4.63 30.72 -33.76
#